data_AF-A0A1F3TW79-F1
#
_entry.id   AF-A0A1F3TW79-F1
#
_cell.length_a   1.000
_cell.length_b   1.000
_cell.length_c   1.000
_cell.angle_alpha   90.00
_cell.angle_beta   90.00
_cell.angle_gamma   90.00
#
_symmetry.space_group_name_H-M   'P 1'
#
loop_
_entity.id
_entity.type
_entity.pdbx_description
1 polymer ?
#
loop_
_entity_poly.entity_id
_entity_poly.type
_entity_poly.pdbx_seq_one_letter_code
_entity_poly.pdbx_strand_id
1 'polypeptide(L)'
;MRKFIYVIPIIFLILSAFYFYEYIRIGLVKDQTIIESYHFGDEPMVAAGGWPYLSAEAYAGSSLLNGSLLFLSAIMFGIGINKSVRSVWLVALVPIVVYAIHWILSIMNPPNI
;
A
#
# COMPACT_ATOMS: atom_id res chain seq x y z
N MET A 1 -25.66 12.31 -4.36
CA MET A 1 -24.40 12.35 -3.57
C MET A 1 -24.11 11.07 -2.76
N ARG A 2 -25.06 10.45 -2.04
CA ARG A 2 -24.78 9.24 -1.20
C ARG A 2 -24.22 8.01 -1.94
N LYS A 3 -24.49 7.82 -3.23
CA LYS A 3 -23.97 6.68 -4.01
C LYS A 3 -22.46 6.76 -4.27
N PHE A 4 -21.91 7.97 -4.43
CA PHE A 4 -20.48 8.17 -4.70
C PHE A 4 -19.59 7.89 -3.48
N ILE A 5 -20.16 7.92 -2.28
CA ILE A 5 -19.46 7.66 -1.04
C ILE A 5 -18.91 6.23 -0.98
N TYR A 6 -19.61 5.24 -1.55
CA TYR A 6 -19.16 3.84 -1.55
C TYR A 6 -18.02 3.57 -2.54
N VAL A 7 -17.72 4.50 -3.45
CA VAL A 7 -16.65 4.33 -4.45
C VAL A 7 -15.29 4.29 -3.76
N ILE A 8 -15.08 5.11 -2.72
CA ILE A 8 -13.81 5.20 -1.99
C ILE A 8 -13.39 3.87 -1.33
N PRO A 9 -14.23 3.20 -0.50
CA PRO A 9 -13.84 1.93 0.10
C PRO A 9 -13.67 0.83 -0.95
N ILE A 10 -14.42 0.87 -2.06
CA ILE A 10 -14.22 -0.08 -3.17
C ILE A 10 -12.85 0.11 -3.82
N ILE A 11 -12.44 1.35 -4.10
CA ILE A 11 -11.08 1.65 -4.61
C ILE A 11 -10.02 1.13 -3.66
N PHE A 12 -10.19 1.34 -2.34
CA PHE A 12 -9.24 0.84 -1.35
C PHE A 12 -9.15 -0.68 -1.32
N LEU A 13 -10.27 -1.40 -1.47
CA LEU A 13 -10.27 -2.85 -1.57
C LEU A 13 -9.55 -3.34 -2.83
N ILE A 14 -9.77 -2.69 -3.97
CA ILE A 14 -9.10 -3.03 -5.22
C ILE A 14 -7.58 -2.82 -5.09
N LEU A 15 -7.15 -1.65 -4.61
CA LEU A 15 -5.74 -1.36 -4.40
C LEU A 15 -5.10 -2.32 -3.38
N SER A 16 -5.81 -2.65 -2.30
CA SER A 16 -5.38 -3.63 -1.31
C SER A 16 -5.16 -5.02 -1.94
N ALA A 17 -6.06 -5.46 -2.82
CA ALA A 17 -5.91 -6.72 -3.53
C ALA A 17 -4.66 -6.76 -4.42
N PHE A 18 -4.34 -5.65 -5.11
CA PHE A 18 -3.09 -5.53 -5.87
C PHE A 18 -1.86 -5.70 -4.97
N TYR A 19 -1.81 -5.02 -3.82
CA TYR A 19 -0.69 -5.14 -2.89
C TYR A 19 -0.55 -6.54 -2.27
N PHE A 20 -1.67 -7.20 -1.93
CA PHE A 20 -1.61 -8.59 -1.46
C PHE A 20 -1.15 -9.54 -2.56
N TYR A 21 -1.55 -9.31 -3.81
CA TYR A 21 -1.07 -10.08 -4.95
C TYR A 21 0.45 -9.94 -5.15
N GLU A 22 0.99 -8.73 -5.04
CA GLU A 22 2.45 -8.49 -5.01
C GLU A 22 3.13 -9.25 -3.87
N TYR A 23 2.61 -9.12 -2.64
CA TYR A 23 3.17 -9.82 -1.48
C TYR A 23 3.16 -11.34 -1.64
N ILE A 24 2.07 -11.91 -2.17
CA ILE A 24 1.98 -13.35 -2.40
C ILE A 24 3.04 -13.78 -3.41
N ARG A 25 3.16 -13.09 -4.56
CA ARG A 25 4.09 -13.49 -5.61
C ARG A 25 5.55 -13.33 -5.21
N ILE A 26 5.91 -12.20 -4.63
CA ILE A 26 7.30 -11.84 -4.33
C ILE A 26 7.72 -12.37 -2.94
N GLY A 27 6.84 -12.29 -1.94
CA GLY A 27 7.16 -12.66 -0.56
C GLY A 27 6.93 -14.14 -0.22
N LEU A 28 5.80 -14.71 -0.64
CA LEU A 28 5.42 -16.08 -0.27
C LEU A 28 5.83 -17.13 -1.31
N VAL A 29 5.41 -16.92 -2.56
CA VAL A 29 5.72 -17.82 -3.68
C VAL A 29 7.18 -17.67 -4.10
N LYS A 30 7.74 -16.45 -3.94
CA LYS A 30 9.09 -16.08 -4.37
C LYS A 30 9.31 -16.43 -5.85
N ASP A 31 8.39 -15.99 -6.69
CA ASP A 31 8.47 -16.20 -8.15
C ASP A 31 9.71 -15.48 -8.70
N GLN A 32 10.73 -16.27 -9.02
CA GLN A 32 12.03 -15.78 -9.44
C GLN A 32 11.95 -14.95 -10.73
N THR A 33 11.06 -15.33 -11.66
CA THR A 33 10.88 -14.61 -12.93
C THR A 33 10.37 -13.19 -12.68
N ILE A 34 9.45 -13.04 -11.74
CA ILE A 34 8.91 -11.74 -11.34
C ILE A 34 9.97 -10.95 -10.57
N ILE A 35 10.65 -11.56 -9.61
CA ILE A 35 11.68 -10.90 -8.80
C ILE A 35 12.79 -10.33 -9.69
N GLU A 36 13.28 -11.10 -10.65
CA GLU A 36 14.33 -10.67 -11.59
C GLU A 36 13.86 -9.52 -12.48
N SER A 37 12.58 -9.49 -12.85
CA SER A 37 12.01 -8.42 -13.68
C SER A 37 11.90 -7.06 -12.98
N TYR A 38 11.93 -7.03 -11.64
CA TYR A 38 11.78 -5.79 -10.86
C TYR A 38 13.09 -5.02 -10.70
N HIS A 39 14.24 -5.66 -10.97
CA HIS A 39 15.55 -4.99 -10.92
C HIS A 39 15.74 -4.17 -9.63
N PHE A 40 15.46 -4.80 -8.47
CA PHE A 40 15.47 -4.10 -7.17
C PHE A 40 16.82 -3.43 -6.91
N GLY A 41 16.79 -2.14 -6.57
CA GLY A 41 17.99 -1.32 -6.35
C GLY A 41 18.66 -0.77 -7.61
N ASP A 42 18.27 -1.22 -8.81
CA ASP A 42 18.82 -0.69 -10.07
C ASP A 42 18.18 0.66 -10.45
N GLU A 43 18.90 1.45 -11.25
CA GLU A 43 18.44 2.77 -11.73
C GLU A 43 17.01 2.78 -12.30
N PRO A 44 16.55 1.79 -13.10
CA PRO A 44 15.20 1.81 -13.65
C PRO A 44 14.11 1.73 -12.57
N MET A 45 14.33 0.92 -11.52
CA MET A 45 13.39 0.78 -10.41
C MET A 45 13.40 2.04 -9.54
N VAL A 46 14.57 2.61 -9.29
CA VAL A 46 14.74 3.89 -8.58
C VAL A 46 14.03 5.02 -9.32
N ALA A 47 14.21 5.13 -10.64
CA ALA A 47 13.56 6.14 -11.48
C ALA A 47 12.03 5.99 -11.52
N ALA A 48 11.52 4.78 -11.36
CA ALA A 48 10.08 4.48 -11.28
C ALA A 48 9.47 4.76 -9.89
N GLY A 49 10.24 5.30 -8.94
CA GLY A 49 9.78 5.57 -7.57
C GLY A 49 9.98 4.41 -6.60
N GLY A 50 10.70 3.36 -7.02
CA GLY A 50 11.02 2.18 -6.24
C GLY A 50 12.30 2.29 -5.40
N TRP A 51 12.87 3.49 -5.25
CA TRP A 51 14.10 3.72 -4.46
C TRP A 51 14.08 3.20 -3.01
N PRO A 52 12.93 3.07 -2.31
CA PRO A 52 12.92 2.47 -0.96
C PRO A 52 13.14 0.95 -0.98
N TYR A 53 13.03 0.31 -2.15
CA TYR A 53 12.91 -1.13 -2.30
C TYR A 53 14.18 -1.70 -2.91
N LEU A 54 15.23 -1.81 -2.08
CA LEU A 54 16.52 -2.37 -2.49
C LEU A 54 16.53 -3.91 -2.57
N SER A 55 15.50 -4.58 -2.06
CA SER A 55 15.38 -6.03 -2.15
C SER A 55 13.93 -6.46 -2.33
N ALA A 56 13.76 -7.70 -2.82
CA ALA A 56 12.46 -8.35 -2.93
C ALA A 56 11.75 -8.44 -1.57
N GLU A 57 12.48 -8.68 -0.49
CA GLU A 57 11.93 -8.72 0.87
C GLU A 57 11.43 -7.35 1.33
N ALA A 58 12.19 -6.28 1.09
CA ALA A 58 11.78 -4.91 1.42
C ALA A 58 10.51 -4.52 0.66
N TYR A 59 10.44 -4.86 -0.63
CA TYR A 59 9.27 -4.63 -1.47
C TYR A 59 8.05 -5.45 -1.00
N ALA A 60 8.24 -6.74 -0.74
CA ALA A 60 7.17 -7.62 -0.26
C ALA A 60 6.63 -7.16 1.10
N GLY A 61 7.51 -6.78 2.03
CA GLY A 61 7.13 -6.25 3.33
C GLY A 61 6.30 -4.95 3.20
N SER A 62 6.73 -4.04 2.33
CA SER A 62 5.96 -2.82 2.04
C SER A 62 4.62 -3.14 1.40
N SER A 63 4.57 -4.10 0.48
CA SER A 63 3.33 -4.55 -0.16
C SER A 63 2.35 -5.11 0.86
N LEU A 64 2.79 -5.96 1.79
CA LEU A 64 1.94 -6.47 2.87
C LEU A 64 1.41 -5.34 3.76
N LEU A 65 2.27 -4.41 4.17
CA LEU A 65 1.90 -3.27 5.01
C LEU A 65 0.86 -2.38 4.32
N ASN A 66 1.13 -1.98 3.08
CA ASN A 66 0.25 -1.11 2.29
C ASN A 66 -1.10 -1.77 2.00
N GLY A 67 -1.09 -3.05 1.61
CA GLY A 67 -2.30 -3.84 1.40
C GLY A 67 -3.16 -3.91 2.65
N SER A 68 -2.54 -4.13 3.82
CA SER A 68 -3.23 -4.20 5.12
C SER A 68 -3.82 -2.85 5.55
N LEU A 69 -3.06 -1.75 5.38
CA LEU A 69 -3.53 -0.41 5.72
C LEU A 69 -4.74 0.00 4.86
N LEU A 70 -4.70 -0.28 3.56
CA LEU A 70 -5.82 0.00 2.65
C LEU A 70 -7.04 -0.87 2.97
N PHE A 71 -6.84 -2.15 3.28
CA PHE A 71 -7.91 -3.05 3.67
C PHE A 71 -8.64 -2.56 4.93
N LEU A 72 -7.89 -2.24 5.98
CA LEU A 72 -8.43 -1.70 7.23
C LEU A 72 -9.14 -0.36 7.00
N SER A 73 -8.57 0.51 6.18
CA SER A 73 -9.22 1.77 5.78
C SER A 73 -10.57 1.53 5.14
N ALA A 74 -10.66 0.58 4.20
CA ALA A 74 -11.90 0.27 3.51
C ALA A 74 -12.98 -0.23 4.48
N ILE A 75 -12.61 -1.11 5.42
CA ILE A 75 -13.52 -1.63 6.45
C ILE A 75 -14.03 -0.48 7.33
N MET A 76 -13.13 0.33 7.89
CA MET A 76 -13.53 1.43 8.76
C MET A 76 -14.41 2.42 8.03
N PHE A 77 -14.06 2.78 6.80
CA PHE A 77 -14.86 3.67 5.97
C PHE A 77 -16.25 3.08 5.70
N GLY A 78 -16.35 1.80 5.36
CA GLY A 78 -17.62 1.09 5.19
C GLY A 78 -18.50 1.14 6.45
N ILE A 79 -17.91 0.89 7.63
CA ILE A 79 -18.61 1.01 8.93
C ILE A 79 -19.07 2.45 9.17
N GLY A 80 -18.22 3.44 8.87
CA GLY A 80 -18.50 4.86 9.05
C GLY A 80 -19.67 5.37 8.22
N ILE A 81 -19.75 4.90 6.96
CA ILE A 81 -20.90 5.17 6.10
C ILE A 81 -22.16 4.57 6.70
N ASN A 82 -22.13 3.29 7.09
CA ASN A 82 -23.31 2.58 7.56
C ASN A 82 -23.87 3.18 8.86
N LYS A 83 -22.99 3.56 9.79
CA LYS A 83 -23.39 4.12 11.09
C LYS A 83 -23.60 5.65 11.07
N SER A 84 -23.42 6.33 9.93
CA SER A 84 -23.48 7.80 9.82
C SER A 84 -22.58 8.54 10.82
N VAL A 85 -21.49 7.91 11.25
CA VAL A 85 -20.61 8.46 12.28
C VAL A 85 -19.58 9.37 11.61
N ARG A 86 -19.74 10.69 11.80
CA ARG A 86 -18.88 11.73 11.20
C ARG A 86 -17.40 11.58 11.56
N SER A 87 -17.09 11.00 12.73
CA SER A 87 -15.70 10.79 13.18
C SER A 87 -15.01 9.60 12.51
N VAL A 88 -15.74 8.59 12.00
CA VAL A 88 -15.12 7.42 11.36
C VAL A 88 -14.41 7.79 10.05
N TRP A 89 -14.87 8.86 9.38
CA TRP A 89 -14.19 9.44 8.23
C TRP A 89 -12.80 9.96 8.56
N LEU A 90 -12.60 10.49 9.78
CA LEU A 90 -11.28 10.93 10.25
C LEU A 90 -10.37 9.74 10.54
N VAL A 91 -10.93 8.64 11.08
CA VAL A 91 -10.15 7.42 11.34
C VAL A 91 -9.72 6.77 10.03
N ALA A 92 -10.54 6.82 8.98
CA ALA A 92 -10.15 6.30 7.66
C ALA A 92 -9.06 7.13 6.95
N LEU A 93 -8.78 8.36 7.40
CA LEU A 93 -7.62 9.12 6.96
C LEU A 93 -6.33 8.64 7.64
N VAL A 94 -6.40 7.97 8.79
CA VAL A 94 -5.22 7.53 9.55
C VAL A 94 -4.30 6.66 8.70
N PRO A 95 -4.77 5.65 7.95
CA PRO A 95 -3.86 4.80 7.18
C PRO A 95 -3.29 5.52 5.95
N ILE A 96 -4.01 6.51 5.40
CA ILE A 96 -3.49 7.40 4.34
C ILE A 96 -2.36 8.27 4.91
N VAL A 97 -2.55 8.81 6.11
CA VAL A 97 -1.52 9.59 6.81
C VAL A 97 -0.33 8.70 7.15
N VAL A 98 -0.55 7.47 7.64
CA VAL A 98 0.52 6.50 7.90
C VAL A 98 1.28 6.14 6.62
N TYR A 99 0.57 5.95 5.49
CA TYR A 99 1.20 5.74 4.18
C TYR A 99 2.05 6.94 3.76
N ALA A 100 1.51 8.15 3.86
CA ALA A 100 2.24 9.38 3.54
C ALA A 100 3.47 9.56 4.44
N ILE A 101 3.36 9.28 5.74
CA ILE A 101 4.47 9.30 6.68
C ILE A 101 5.52 8.25 6.31
N HIS A 102 5.11 7.01 6.03
CA HIS A 102 6.03 5.94 5.61
C HIS A 102 6.80 6.34 4.34
N TRP A 103 6.11 6.90 3.36
CA TRP A 103 6.71 7.38 2.12
C TRP A 103 7.69 8.55 2.36
N ILE A 104 7.29 9.55 3.16
CA ILE A 104 8.17 10.68 3.53
C ILE A 104 9.41 10.17 4.29
N LEU A 105 9.25 9.25 5.23
CA LEU A 105 10.37 8.66 5.97
C LEU A 105 11.31 7.89 5.05
N SER A 106 10.80 7.23 4.01
CA SER A 106 11.62 6.54 3.00
C SER A 106 12.42 7.50 2.11
N ILE A 107 11.97 8.74 1.95
CA ILE A 107 12.72 9.80 1.25
C ILE A 107 13.76 10.42 2.18
N MET A 108 13.40 10.65 3.44
CA MET A 108 14.29 11.29 4.42
C MET A 108 15.45 10.38 4.85
N ASN A 109 15.22 9.07 4.86
CA ASN A 109 16.23 8.06 5.17
C ASN A 109 16.37 7.13 3.95
N PRO A 110 16.98 7.60 2.85
CA PRO A 110 17.23 6.73 1.72
C PRO A 110 18.11 5.57 2.19
N PRO A 111 17.80 4.32 1.81
CA PRO A 111 18.63 3.21 2.19
C PRO A 111 20.04 3.41 1.60
N ASN A 112 21.08 3.18 2.41
CA ASN A 112 22.46 3.31 1.95
C ASN A 112 22.70 2.27 0.85
N ILE A 113 23.02 2.75 -0.36
CA ILE A 113 23.42 1.95 -1.53
C ILE A 113 24.89 1.55 -1.36
#